data_AF-A0A382NU94-F1
#
_entry.id   AF-A0A382NU94-F1
#
_cell.length_a   1.000
_cell.length_b   1.000
_cell.length_c   1.000
_cell.angle_alpha   90.00
_cell.angle_beta   90.00
_cell.angle_gamma   90.00
#
_symmetry.space_group_name_H-M   'P 1'
#
loop_
_entity.id
_entity.type
_entity.pdbx_description
1 polymer ?
#
loop_
_entity_poly.entity_id
_entity_poly.type
_entity_poly.pdbx_seq_one_letter_code
_entity_poly.pdbx_strand_id
1 'polypeptide(L)'
;MFLGCNDSKNYEEFSINEIEELNLHKHIKVLSSDEYGGRSPGSIGGEKTKSYISQIFKELNLEGLKGNYLIEVPLVEVTVNKESYLSFLHKKGERKLKQGAETVYWTKRVIEEVSVQESELIFVGYGIVAPEYGWNDYKGINMRGKTAVMLINDPGFATQDASLFKGNAMTYYGRWTYKYEEAARQGADAVLIIHETKPAAYPWQVVETSWQGKQIDLKREDMGLNRVKVEAWITYPVAKELFEKTDLNLENLKQQALDKNFKPVIMEGVKLKAELTNNIKFSNS
;
A
#
# COMPACT_ATOMS: atom_id res chain seq x y z
N MET A 1 -10.38 -31.39 16.56
CA MET A 1 -10.27 -32.72 15.93
C MET A 1 -11.01 -32.68 14.59
N PHE A 2 -10.28 -32.60 13.48
CA PHE A 2 -10.73 -33.11 12.19
C PHE A 2 -9.62 -34.07 11.75
N LEU A 3 -9.88 -35.37 11.87
CA LEU A 3 -8.96 -36.47 11.57
C LEU A 3 -9.19 -36.90 10.12
N GLY A 4 -8.12 -36.92 9.31
CA GLY A 4 -8.09 -37.60 8.03
C GLY A 4 -7.82 -39.09 8.24
N CYS A 5 -8.60 -39.95 7.58
CA CYS A 5 -8.42 -41.39 7.61
C CYS A 5 -7.20 -41.81 6.78
N ASN A 6 -6.13 -42.30 7.42
CA ASN A 6 -5.55 -43.58 7.02
C ASN A 6 -4.65 -44.17 8.11
N ASP A 7 -4.83 -45.47 8.33
CA ASP A 7 -4.02 -46.45 9.05
C ASP A 7 -3.45 -46.11 10.43
N SER A 8 -4.17 -46.65 11.42
CA SER A 8 -3.77 -46.74 12.82
C SER A 8 -2.82 -47.91 13.03
N LYS A 9 -1.54 -47.61 13.30
CA LYS A 9 -0.68 -48.43 14.16
C LYS A 9 0.57 -47.66 14.60
N ASN A 10 0.64 -47.44 15.91
CA ASN A 10 1.75 -46.89 16.70
C ASN A 10 2.10 -45.42 16.46
N TYR A 11 1.28 -44.53 17.02
CA TYR A 11 1.76 -43.26 17.56
C TYR A 11 1.61 -43.35 19.07
N GLU A 12 2.73 -43.28 19.80
CA GLU A 12 2.69 -42.91 21.21
C GLU A 12 1.87 -41.62 21.33
N GLU A 13 0.88 -41.61 22.23
CA GLU A 13 0.09 -40.42 22.56
C GLU A 13 1.03 -39.35 23.13
N PHE A 14 1.65 -38.57 22.26
CA PHE A 14 2.06 -37.22 22.64
C PHE A 14 0.78 -36.49 23.02
N SER A 15 0.65 -36.16 24.31
CA SER A 15 -0.40 -35.28 24.82
C SER A 15 -0.41 -33.99 24.01
N ILE A 16 -1.31 -33.91 23.04
CA ILE A 16 -1.55 -32.75 22.16
C ILE A 16 -2.19 -31.57 22.90
N ASN A 17 -2.25 -31.60 24.24
CA ASN A 17 -2.97 -30.62 25.06
C ASN A 17 -2.09 -29.83 26.04
N GLU A 18 -0.77 -30.03 26.06
CA GLU A 18 0.11 -29.29 26.98
C GLU A 18 1.04 -28.34 26.21
N ILE A 19 0.73 -27.05 26.30
CA ILE A 19 1.68 -25.99 25.92
C ILE A 19 2.68 -25.88 27.06
N GLU A 20 3.88 -26.42 26.86
CA GLU A 20 4.98 -26.25 27.81
C GLU A 20 5.70 -24.91 27.58
N GLU A 21 5.73 -24.07 28.62
CA GLU A 21 6.43 -22.78 28.61
C GLU A 21 7.89 -22.89 28.14
N LEU A 22 8.58 -23.97 28.57
CA LEU A 22 9.98 -24.22 28.22
C LEU A 22 10.17 -24.41 26.70
N ASN A 23 9.24 -25.07 26.01
CA ASN A 23 9.31 -25.26 24.56
C ASN A 23 9.13 -23.93 23.83
N LEU A 24 8.20 -23.08 24.29
CA LEU A 24 8.03 -21.74 23.74
C LEU A 24 9.30 -20.88 23.92
N HIS A 25 9.87 -20.88 25.12
CA HIS A 25 11.10 -20.13 25.42
C HIS A 25 12.30 -20.60 24.59
N LYS A 26 12.44 -21.91 24.35
CA LYS A 26 13.48 -22.47 23.48
C LYS A 26 13.43 -21.85 22.08
N HIS A 27 12.26 -21.84 21.44
CA HIS A 27 12.11 -21.32 20.08
C HIS A 27 12.28 -19.80 20.01
N ILE A 28 11.70 -19.06 20.95
CA ILE A 28 11.84 -17.60 21.03
C ILE A 28 13.32 -17.23 21.15
N LYS A 29 14.06 -17.85 22.08
CA LYS A 29 15.49 -17.57 22.32
C LYS A 29 16.33 -17.72 21.06
N VAL A 30 16.08 -18.76 20.26
CA VAL A 30 16.83 -18.98 19.00
C VAL A 30 16.45 -17.92 17.96
N LEU A 31 15.15 -17.74 17.70
CA LEU A 31 14.65 -16.85 16.66
C LEU A 31 14.88 -15.36 16.95
N SER A 32 15.03 -14.98 18.22
CA SER A 32 15.34 -13.61 18.65
C SER A 32 16.82 -13.38 18.94
N SER A 33 17.70 -14.35 18.66
CA SER A 33 19.12 -14.22 18.95
C SER A 33 19.83 -13.27 17.97
N ASP A 34 20.92 -12.65 18.43
CA ASP A 34 21.79 -11.83 17.59
C ASP A 34 22.32 -12.59 16.36
N GLU A 35 22.49 -13.92 16.50
CA GLU A 35 22.89 -14.79 15.40
C GLU A 35 21.89 -14.76 14.23
N TYR A 36 20.60 -14.64 14.52
CA TYR A 36 19.55 -14.56 13.50
C TYR A 36 19.42 -13.13 12.98
N GLY A 37 19.65 -12.11 13.80
CA GLY A 37 19.79 -10.72 13.34
C GLY A 37 18.56 -10.14 12.62
N GLY A 38 17.39 -10.77 12.76
CA GLY A 38 16.14 -10.41 12.09
C GLY A 38 15.64 -11.47 11.11
N ARG A 39 14.56 -11.16 10.40
CA ARG A 39 13.86 -12.10 9.50
C ARG A 39 13.23 -11.42 8.28
N SER A 40 13.84 -10.34 7.81
CA SER A 40 13.38 -9.66 6.59
C SER A 40 13.48 -10.61 5.39
N PRO A 41 12.54 -10.56 4.43
CA PRO A 41 12.62 -11.38 3.22
C PRO A 41 13.97 -11.20 2.49
N GLY A 42 14.58 -12.30 2.06
CA GLY A 42 15.87 -12.30 1.37
C GLY A 42 17.09 -11.96 2.24
N SER A 43 16.94 -11.82 3.56
CA SER A 43 18.07 -11.61 4.49
C SER A 43 18.68 -12.94 4.95
N ILE A 44 19.95 -12.91 5.38
CA ILE A 44 20.63 -14.06 6.01
C ILE A 44 19.82 -14.60 7.20
N GLY A 45 19.28 -13.70 8.03
CA GLY A 45 18.42 -14.04 9.15
C GLY A 45 17.14 -14.76 8.74
N GLY A 46 16.51 -14.31 7.66
CA GLY A 46 15.36 -14.97 7.04
C GLY A 46 15.67 -16.41 6.61
N GLU A 47 16.83 -16.64 5.97
CA GLU A 47 17.27 -17.99 5.58
C GLU A 47 17.50 -18.91 6.78
N LYS A 48 18.12 -18.38 7.85
CA LYS A 48 18.28 -19.12 9.11
C LYS A 48 16.92 -19.48 9.73
N THR A 49 15.99 -18.53 9.77
CA THR A 49 14.63 -18.76 10.27
C THR A 49 13.89 -19.84 9.47
N LYS A 50 13.94 -19.80 8.13
CA LYS A 50 13.31 -20.82 7.27
C LYS A 50 13.88 -22.21 7.53
N SER A 51 15.21 -22.30 7.62
CA SER A 51 15.92 -23.56 7.88
C SER A 51 15.55 -24.13 9.24
N TYR A 52 15.52 -23.29 10.27
CA TYR A 52 15.13 -23.66 11.63
C TYR A 52 13.69 -24.21 11.68
N ILE A 53 12.72 -23.48 11.12
CA ILE A 53 11.32 -23.91 11.10
C ILE A 53 11.16 -25.24 10.34
N SER A 54 11.81 -25.37 9.18
CA SER A 54 11.79 -26.61 8.39
C SER A 54 12.37 -27.80 9.15
N GLN A 55 13.45 -27.58 9.89
CA GLN A 55 14.05 -28.60 10.74
C GLN A 55 13.09 -29.04 11.86
N ILE A 56 12.48 -28.09 12.57
CA ILE A 56 11.52 -28.42 13.64
C ILE A 56 10.31 -29.17 13.07
N PHE A 57 9.78 -28.76 11.92
CA PHE A 57 8.66 -29.47 11.28
C PHE A 57 9.01 -30.90 10.93
N LYS A 58 10.24 -31.14 10.47
CA LYS A 58 10.76 -32.48 10.21
C LYS A 58 10.93 -33.29 11.49
N GLU A 59 11.47 -32.72 12.56
CA GLU A 59 11.61 -33.38 13.87
C GLU A 59 10.25 -33.80 14.44
N LEU A 60 9.21 -33.01 14.17
CA LEU A 60 7.83 -33.30 14.58
C LEU A 60 7.10 -34.26 13.62
N ASN A 61 7.77 -34.78 12.59
CA ASN A 61 7.19 -35.65 11.56
C ASN A 61 5.94 -35.07 10.88
N LEU A 62 5.90 -33.75 10.68
CA LEU A 62 4.82 -33.11 9.95
C LEU A 62 4.92 -33.42 8.45
N GLU A 63 3.79 -33.53 7.77
CA GLU A 63 3.77 -33.68 6.32
C GLU A 63 3.99 -32.33 5.63
N GLY A 64 5.03 -32.25 4.81
CA GLY A 64 5.30 -31.08 3.97
C GLY A 64 4.40 -31.05 2.73
N LEU A 65 4.12 -29.85 2.22
CA LEU A 65 3.42 -29.67 0.95
C LEU A 65 4.28 -30.23 -0.19
N LYS A 66 3.80 -31.31 -0.84
CA LYS A 66 4.56 -32.05 -1.87
C LYS A 66 5.97 -32.43 -1.41
N GLY A 67 6.12 -32.77 -0.12
CA GLY A 67 7.41 -33.13 0.47
C GLY A 67 8.33 -31.96 0.83
N ASN A 68 7.87 -30.71 0.72
CA ASN A 68 8.60 -29.50 1.11
C ASN A 68 7.89 -28.76 2.25
N TYR A 69 8.66 -28.19 3.18
CA TYR A 69 8.12 -27.34 4.25
C TYR A 69 8.05 -25.85 3.88
N LEU A 70 8.63 -25.49 2.73
CA LEU A 70 8.72 -24.13 2.23
C LEU A 70 7.97 -24.00 0.91
N ILE A 71 7.38 -22.83 0.71
CA ILE A 71 6.76 -22.41 -0.55
C ILE A 71 7.60 -21.26 -1.09
N GLU A 72 8.07 -21.39 -2.32
CA GLU A 72 8.78 -20.29 -2.97
C GLU A 72 7.82 -19.13 -3.23
N VAL A 73 8.20 -17.96 -2.71
CA VAL A 73 7.46 -16.71 -2.97
C VAL A 73 8.36 -15.81 -3.81
N PRO A 74 8.05 -15.61 -5.11
CA PRO A 74 8.84 -14.73 -5.95
C PRO A 74 8.61 -13.28 -5.55
N LEU A 75 9.69 -12.58 -5.25
CA LEU A 75 9.71 -11.22 -4.75
C LEU A 75 10.43 -10.28 -5.73
N VAL A 76 10.07 -9.00 -5.61
CA VAL A 76 10.77 -7.91 -6.25
C VAL A 76 10.99 -6.78 -5.25
N GLU A 77 12.21 -6.24 -5.25
CA GLU A 77 12.58 -5.02 -4.57
C GLU A 77 12.67 -3.90 -5.62
N VAL A 78 11.89 -2.84 -5.45
CA VAL A 78 11.96 -1.61 -6.25
C VAL A 78 12.44 -0.49 -5.34
N THR A 79 13.48 0.22 -5.76
CA THR A 79 14.01 1.39 -5.05
C THR A 79 14.04 2.58 -5.98
N VAL A 80 13.33 3.65 -5.61
CA VAL A 80 13.33 4.91 -6.36
C VAL A 80 14.67 5.63 -6.17
N ASN A 81 15.29 6.06 -7.27
CA ASN A 81 16.56 6.78 -7.27
C ASN A 81 16.38 8.25 -6.88
N LYS A 82 17.46 8.89 -6.41
CA LYS A 82 17.44 10.26 -5.86
C LYS A 82 17.17 11.34 -6.91
N GLU A 83 17.44 11.04 -8.19
CA GLU A 83 17.23 11.93 -9.33
C GLU A 83 15.74 12.04 -9.70
N SER A 84 14.93 11.07 -9.25
CA SER A 84 13.49 11.04 -9.45
C SER A 84 12.81 12.28 -8.86
N TYR A 85 11.65 12.62 -9.38
CA TYR A 85 10.88 13.76 -8.87
C TYR A 85 9.40 13.70 -9.19
N LEU A 86 8.68 14.54 -8.46
CA LEU A 86 7.28 14.87 -8.67
C LEU A 86 7.14 16.39 -8.59
N SER A 87 6.47 16.98 -9.58
CA SER A 87 6.27 18.41 -9.68
C SER A 87 4.85 18.75 -10.16
N PHE A 88 4.42 19.94 -9.77
CA PHE A 88 3.21 20.56 -10.31
C PHE A 88 3.60 21.57 -11.38
N LEU A 89 3.06 21.39 -12.58
CA LEU A 89 3.18 22.33 -13.69
C LEU A 89 2.03 23.31 -13.64
N HIS A 90 2.33 24.60 -13.64
CA HIS A 90 1.35 25.68 -13.67
C HIS A 90 1.71 26.71 -14.74
N LYS A 91 0.77 27.59 -15.12
CA LYS A 91 1.01 28.63 -16.16
C LYS A 91 2.27 29.48 -15.92
N LYS A 92 2.66 29.67 -14.66
CA LYS A 92 3.82 30.50 -14.24
C LYS A 92 5.14 29.73 -14.07
N GLY A 93 5.22 28.43 -14.42
CA GLY A 93 6.41 27.59 -14.17
C GLY A 93 6.13 26.22 -13.54
N GLU A 94 7.16 25.62 -12.97
CA GLU A 94 7.15 24.27 -12.37
C GLU A 94 7.51 24.33 -10.89
N ARG A 95 6.68 23.72 -10.02
CA ARG A 95 6.95 23.55 -8.59
C ARG A 95 7.35 22.10 -8.30
N LYS A 96 8.65 21.83 -8.21
CA LYS A 96 9.17 20.53 -7.78
C LYS A 96 8.98 20.36 -6.27
N LEU A 97 8.37 19.25 -5.85
CA LEU A 97 8.14 18.94 -4.44
C LEU A 97 9.40 18.36 -3.79
N LYS A 98 9.61 18.65 -2.51
CA LYS A 98 10.70 18.05 -1.71
C LYS A 98 10.32 16.63 -1.29
N GLN A 99 11.05 15.63 -1.79
CA GLN A 99 10.87 14.24 -1.36
C GLN A 99 11.09 14.10 0.15
N GLY A 100 10.26 13.30 0.81
CA GLY A 100 10.20 13.17 2.27
C GLY A 100 9.38 14.28 2.92
N ALA A 101 9.87 15.52 2.89
CA ALA A 101 9.26 16.61 3.62
C ALA A 101 7.90 17.06 3.07
N GLU A 102 7.70 17.03 1.75
CA GLU A 102 6.47 17.48 1.08
C GLU A 102 5.70 16.35 0.41
N THR A 103 6.41 15.33 -0.07
CA THR A 103 5.82 14.19 -0.79
C THR A 103 6.65 12.93 -0.63
N VAL A 104 5.99 11.78 -0.73
CA VAL A 104 6.65 10.50 -1.05
C VAL A 104 5.97 9.92 -2.29
N TYR A 105 6.74 9.25 -3.13
CA TYR A 105 6.25 8.67 -4.37
C TYR A 105 7.04 7.42 -4.72
N TRP A 106 6.36 6.46 -5.35
CA TRP A 106 6.94 5.21 -5.83
C TRP A 106 6.11 4.68 -6.99
N THR A 107 6.52 3.53 -7.51
CA THR A 107 5.77 2.77 -8.50
C THR A 107 5.67 1.31 -8.06
N LYS A 108 4.53 0.69 -8.37
CA LYS A 108 4.35 -0.77 -8.30
C LYS A 108 4.62 -1.45 -9.64
N ARG A 109 4.85 -0.68 -10.70
CA ARG A 109 5.31 -1.17 -12.01
C ARG A 109 6.79 -1.50 -11.91
N VAL A 110 7.15 -2.74 -12.20
CA VAL A 110 8.52 -3.24 -12.16
C VAL A 110 9.20 -2.92 -13.49
N ILE A 111 9.49 -1.63 -13.70
CA ILE A 111 10.21 -1.09 -14.85
C ILE A 111 11.19 0.00 -14.40
N GLU A 112 12.33 0.11 -15.10
CA GLU A 112 13.41 1.01 -14.71
C GLU A 112 13.00 2.47 -14.77
N GLU A 113 12.21 2.86 -15.78
CA GLU A 113 11.78 4.23 -15.96
C GLU A 113 10.25 4.32 -16.01
N VAL A 114 9.72 5.23 -15.21
CA VAL A 114 8.30 5.57 -15.20
C VAL A 114 8.17 7.08 -15.33
N SER A 115 7.30 7.53 -16.23
CA SER A 115 7.01 8.94 -16.36
C SER A 115 5.53 9.23 -16.51
N VAL A 116 5.13 10.37 -15.95
CA VAL A 116 3.84 11.02 -16.12
C VAL A 116 4.14 12.42 -16.60
N GLN A 117 3.67 12.76 -17.80
CA GLN A 117 3.91 14.06 -18.42
C GLN A 117 2.59 14.81 -18.52
N GLU A 118 2.52 15.99 -17.91
CA GLU A 118 1.38 16.90 -18.06
C GLU A 118 -0.01 16.26 -17.77
N SER A 119 -0.08 15.40 -16.76
CA SER A 119 -1.32 14.72 -16.38
C SER A 119 -2.27 15.67 -15.66
N GLU A 120 -3.51 15.77 -16.16
CA GLU A 120 -4.56 16.59 -15.53
C GLU A 120 -4.92 16.06 -14.14
N LEU A 121 -5.08 16.95 -13.18
CA LEU A 121 -5.43 16.61 -11.80
C LEU A 121 -6.96 16.63 -11.61
N ILE A 122 -7.51 15.54 -11.08
CA ILE A 122 -8.93 15.43 -10.72
C ILE A 122 -9.04 15.17 -9.23
N PHE A 123 -9.72 16.05 -8.50
CA PHE A 123 -10.11 15.77 -7.12
C PHE A 123 -11.33 14.84 -7.11
N VAL A 124 -11.14 13.63 -6.58
CA VAL A 124 -12.16 12.55 -6.59
C VAL A 124 -12.68 12.25 -5.17
N GLY A 125 -12.74 13.25 -4.27
CA GLY A 125 -13.23 13.03 -2.92
C GLY A 125 -12.41 11.97 -2.18
N TYR A 126 -13.02 10.84 -1.84
CA TYR A 126 -12.36 9.71 -1.19
C TYR A 126 -11.85 8.64 -2.17
N GLY A 127 -12.13 8.77 -3.47
CA GLY A 127 -11.71 7.82 -4.49
C GLY A 127 -12.36 6.44 -4.35
N ILE A 128 -13.63 6.40 -3.92
CA ILE A 128 -14.36 5.17 -3.61
C ILE A 128 -15.35 4.81 -4.71
N VAL A 129 -15.37 3.51 -5.06
CA VAL A 129 -16.46 2.85 -5.78
C VAL A 129 -16.97 1.72 -4.89
N ALA A 130 -18.14 1.92 -4.29
CA ALA A 130 -18.77 0.98 -3.36
C ALA A 130 -20.27 0.86 -3.68
N PRO A 131 -20.66 -0.03 -4.61
CA PRO A 131 -22.05 -0.18 -5.06
C PRO A 131 -23.04 -0.48 -3.92
N GLU A 132 -22.60 -1.20 -2.89
CA GLU A 132 -23.41 -1.53 -1.71
C GLU A 132 -23.76 -0.31 -0.84
N TYR A 133 -22.99 0.78 -0.96
CA TYR A 133 -23.30 2.09 -0.36
C TYR A 133 -23.91 3.07 -1.38
N GLY A 134 -24.12 2.65 -2.64
CA GLY A 134 -24.50 3.54 -3.73
C GLY A 134 -23.48 4.65 -3.99
N TRP A 135 -22.20 4.40 -3.69
CA TRP A 135 -21.13 5.39 -3.71
C TRP A 135 -20.23 5.22 -4.93
N ASN A 136 -19.98 6.29 -5.67
CA ASN A 136 -19.03 6.29 -6.78
C ASN A 136 -18.44 7.69 -7.02
N ASP A 137 -17.25 7.91 -6.50
CA ASP A 137 -16.49 9.16 -6.59
C ASP A 137 -15.91 9.44 -7.98
N TYR A 138 -15.90 8.44 -8.87
CA TYR A 138 -15.44 8.55 -10.25
C TYR A 138 -16.60 8.70 -11.24
N LYS A 139 -17.84 8.83 -10.75
CA LYS A 139 -19.03 8.84 -11.60
C LYS A 139 -19.03 10.04 -12.54
N GLY A 140 -18.94 9.75 -13.85
CA GLY A 140 -19.04 10.75 -14.91
C GLY A 140 -17.72 11.38 -15.34
N ILE A 141 -16.58 10.88 -14.87
CA ILE A 141 -15.24 11.31 -15.32
C ILE A 141 -14.48 10.15 -15.96
N ASN A 142 -13.71 10.43 -17.01
CA ASN A 142 -12.76 9.49 -17.60
C ASN A 142 -11.37 9.75 -17.01
N MET A 143 -10.84 8.81 -16.24
CA MET A 143 -9.53 8.97 -15.57
C MET A 143 -8.33 8.59 -16.45
N ARG A 144 -8.54 8.09 -17.69
CA ARG A 144 -7.45 7.70 -18.59
C ARG A 144 -6.44 8.84 -18.79
N GLY A 145 -5.19 8.59 -18.41
CA GLY A 145 -4.10 9.57 -18.56
C GLY A 145 -4.17 10.74 -17.57
N LYS A 146 -5.01 10.66 -16.54
CA LYS A 146 -5.20 11.69 -15.51
C LYS A 146 -4.65 11.23 -14.16
N THR A 147 -4.47 12.18 -13.25
CA THR A 147 -4.04 11.95 -11.87
C THR A 147 -5.22 12.11 -10.94
N ALA A 148 -5.49 11.10 -10.11
CA ALA A 148 -6.48 11.20 -9.05
C ALA A 148 -5.87 11.88 -7.81
N VAL A 149 -6.54 12.92 -7.30
CA VAL A 149 -6.21 13.57 -6.03
C VAL A 149 -7.33 13.24 -5.05
N MET A 150 -7.01 12.70 -3.87
CA MET A 150 -8.03 12.16 -2.97
C MET A 150 -7.66 12.24 -1.50
N LEU A 151 -8.69 12.20 -0.65
CA LEU A 151 -8.59 12.13 0.80
C LEU A 151 -8.24 10.72 1.26
N ILE A 152 -7.46 10.59 2.33
CA ILE A 152 -7.28 9.31 3.03
C ILE A 152 -8.51 8.98 3.90
N ASN A 153 -8.71 7.69 4.22
CA ASN A 153 -9.87 7.15 4.94
C ASN A 153 -11.16 7.17 4.10
N ASP A 154 -12.33 7.04 4.72
CA ASP A 154 -13.64 7.00 4.08
C ASP A 154 -14.64 7.98 4.77
N PRO A 155 -15.79 8.28 4.13
CA PRO A 155 -16.79 9.21 4.68
C PRO A 155 -17.36 8.80 6.04
N GLY A 156 -17.33 7.51 6.39
CA GLY A 156 -17.81 7.03 7.69
C GLY A 156 -17.03 7.64 8.85
N PHE A 157 -15.71 7.70 8.70
CA PHE A 157 -14.84 8.32 9.71
C PHE A 157 -15.11 9.82 9.86
N ALA A 158 -15.36 10.54 8.77
CA ALA A 158 -15.57 11.98 8.84
C ALA A 158 -16.96 12.34 9.41
N THR A 159 -18.00 11.58 9.05
CA THR A 159 -19.38 11.79 9.51
C THR A 159 -19.66 11.22 10.89
N GLN A 160 -18.84 10.26 11.35
CA GLN A 160 -19.07 9.47 12.58
C GLN A 160 -20.37 8.64 12.54
N ASP A 161 -20.98 8.49 11.37
CA ASP A 161 -22.22 7.76 11.18
C ASP A 161 -21.94 6.25 11.03
N ALA A 162 -22.38 5.45 11.99
CA ALA A 162 -22.17 3.99 11.95
C ALA A 162 -22.86 3.30 10.75
N SER A 163 -23.88 3.92 10.16
CA SER A 163 -24.57 3.41 8.97
C SER A 163 -23.82 3.67 7.66
N LEU A 164 -22.87 4.59 7.67
CA LEU A 164 -22.04 4.96 6.53
C LEU A 164 -20.63 4.42 6.75
N PHE A 165 -20.18 3.46 5.94
CA PHE A 165 -18.85 2.85 6.04
C PHE A 165 -18.43 2.45 7.47
N LYS A 166 -19.36 1.96 8.30
CA LYS A 166 -19.09 1.53 9.69
C LYS A 166 -18.54 2.64 10.61
N GLY A 167 -18.79 3.91 10.30
CA GLY A 167 -18.42 5.05 11.13
C GLY A 167 -16.91 5.12 11.39
N ASN A 168 -16.51 5.03 12.65
CA ASN A 168 -15.09 5.15 13.05
C ASN A 168 -14.19 3.98 12.65
N ALA A 169 -14.76 2.83 12.30
CA ALA A 169 -13.97 1.65 11.97
C ALA A 169 -13.47 1.74 10.51
N MET A 170 -12.15 1.87 10.34
CA MET A 170 -11.51 1.88 9.02
C MET A 170 -11.96 0.69 8.17
N THR A 171 -12.63 0.97 7.05
CA THR A 171 -13.02 -0.05 6.09
C THR A 171 -11.89 -0.34 5.09
N TYR A 172 -12.09 -1.30 4.19
CA TYR A 172 -11.17 -1.49 3.06
C TYR A 172 -11.12 -0.24 2.15
N TYR A 173 -12.24 0.46 1.98
CA TYR A 173 -12.35 1.69 1.19
C TYR A 173 -11.50 2.85 1.74
N GLY A 174 -11.31 2.89 3.05
CA GLY A 174 -10.46 3.89 3.68
C GLY A 174 -8.96 3.65 3.52
N ARG A 175 -8.54 2.44 3.10
CA ARG A 175 -7.12 2.08 2.97
C ARG A 175 -6.49 2.69 1.73
N TRP A 176 -5.27 3.17 1.88
CA TRP A 176 -4.48 3.70 0.77
C TRP A 176 -4.21 2.67 -0.34
N THR A 177 -4.08 1.37 -0.01
CA THR A 177 -3.92 0.31 -1.01
C THR A 177 -5.12 0.25 -1.96
N TYR A 178 -6.34 0.28 -1.41
CA TYR A 178 -7.57 0.33 -2.19
C TYR A 178 -7.60 1.55 -3.10
N LYS A 179 -7.23 2.73 -2.58
CA LYS A 179 -7.22 3.99 -3.33
C LYS A 179 -6.35 3.92 -4.59
N TYR A 180 -5.16 3.36 -4.48
CA TYR A 180 -4.27 3.16 -5.64
C TYR A 180 -4.83 2.12 -6.63
N GLU A 181 -5.39 1.03 -6.11
CA GLU A 181 -5.99 -0.03 -6.93
C GLU A 181 -7.21 0.44 -7.69
N GLU A 182 -8.11 1.16 -7.02
CA GLU A 182 -9.33 1.65 -7.62
C GLU A 182 -9.04 2.72 -8.66
N ALA A 183 -8.16 3.69 -8.37
CA ALA A 183 -7.72 4.65 -9.38
C ALA A 183 -7.13 3.98 -10.63
N ALA A 184 -6.37 2.90 -10.45
CA ALA A 184 -5.84 2.10 -11.57
C ALA A 184 -6.97 1.42 -12.37
N ARG A 185 -7.99 0.86 -11.69
CA ARG A 185 -9.19 0.29 -12.35
C ARG A 185 -9.95 1.35 -13.16
N GLN A 186 -9.97 2.60 -12.69
CA GLN A 186 -10.57 3.73 -13.41
C GLN A 186 -9.69 4.25 -14.56
N GLY A 187 -8.44 3.80 -14.67
CA GLY A 187 -7.50 4.14 -15.73
C GLY A 187 -6.59 5.34 -15.42
N ALA A 188 -6.52 5.79 -14.17
CA ALA A 188 -5.62 6.87 -13.77
C ALA A 188 -4.15 6.51 -14.04
N ASP A 189 -3.37 7.50 -14.45
CA ASP A 189 -1.92 7.37 -14.62
C ASP A 189 -1.17 7.59 -13.30
N ALA A 190 -1.72 8.37 -12.38
CA ALA A 190 -1.11 8.61 -11.07
C ALA A 190 -2.15 8.87 -9.98
N VAL A 191 -1.71 8.77 -8.72
CA VAL A 191 -2.52 9.09 -7.54
C VAL A 191 -1.73 9.93 -6.56
N LEU A 192 -2.38 10.98 -6.05
CA LEU A 192 -1.94 11.78 -4.91
C LEU A 192 -2.92 11.60 -3.76
N ILE A 193 -2.50 10.92 -2.70
CA ILE A 193 -3.26 10.87 -1.45
C ILE A 193 -2.89 12.07 -0.58
N ILE A 194 -3.89 12.81 -0.11
CA ILE A 194 -3.73 13.90 0.84
C ILE A 194 -3.59 13.31 2.24
N HIS A 195 -2.45 13.54 2.88
CA HIS A 195 -2.23 13.13 4.27
C HIS A 195 -2.93 14.08 5.23
N GLU A 196 -3.70 13.52 6.17
CA GLU A 196 -4.11 14.18 7.41
C GLU A 196 -3.92 13.19 8.57
N THR A 197 -3.39 13.66 9.71
CA THR A 197 -3.01 12.78 10.82
C THR A 197 -4.19 11.99 11.40
N LYS A 198 -5.35 12.62 11.61
CA LYS A 198 -6.51 11.94 12.22
C LYS A 198 -7.06 10.85 11.28
N PRO A 199 -7.38 11.13 10.00
CA PRO A 199 -7.92 10.10 9.12
C PRO A 199 -6.88 9.02 8.75
N ALA A 200 -5.58 9.35 8.70
CA ALA A 200 -4.52 8.35 8.49
C ALA A 200 -4.22 7.50 9.74
N ALA A 201 -4.60 7.95 10.94
CA ALA A 201 -4.26 7.38 12.25
C ALA A 201 -2.75 7.41 12.61
N TYR A 202 -1.92 8.10 11.83
CA TYR A 202 -0.49 8.28 12.11
C TYR A 202 0.04 9.61 11.54
N PRO A 203 1.09 10.19 12.15
CA PRO A 203 1.70 11.43 11.67
C PRO A 203 2.42 11.22 10.33
N TRP A 204 2.72 12.32 9.63
CA TRP A 204 3.43 12.31 8.34
C TRP A 204 4.74 11.53 8.38
N GLN A 205 5.48 11.60 9.49
CA GLN A 205 6.75 10.89 9.67
C GLN A 205 6.65 9.39 9.38
N VAL A 206 5.52 8.75 9.68
CA VAL A 206 5.29 7.33 9.35
C VAL A 206 5.21 7.13 7.84
N VAL A 207 4.53 8.02 7.12
CA VAL A 207 4.47 8.00 5.65
C VAL A 207 5.86 8.26 5.07
N GLU A 208 6.52 9.30 5.53
CA GLU A 208 7.86 9.68 5.09
C GLU A 208 8.86 8.53 5.21
N THR A 209 8.91 7.87 6.36
CA THR A 209 9.90 6.81 6.63
C THR A 209 9.53 5.46 6.03
N SER A 210 8.25 5.16 5.83
CA SER A 210 7.81 3.86 5.27
C SER A 210 8.05 3.74 3.77
N TRP A 211 7.99 4.86 3.06
CA TRP A 211 8.02 4.90 1.59
C TRP A 211 9.34 5.42 1.01
N GLN A 212 10.33 5.68 1.87
CA GLN A 212 11.69 5.96 1.47
C GLN A 212 12.51 4.66 1.41
N GLY A 213 13.30 4.51 0.34
CA GLY A 213 14.20 3.38 0.17
C GLY A 213 13.53 2.15 -0.47
N LYS A 214 13.93 0.97 0.01
CA LYS A 214 13.62 -0.33 -0.61
C LYS A 214 12.17 -0.73 -0.38
N GLN A 215 11.44 -0.99 -1.45
CA GLN A 215 10.06 -1.47 -1.38
C GLN A 215 10.01 -2.91 -1.92
N ILE A 216 9.68 -3.85 -1.03
CA ILE A 216 9.52 -5.27 -1.38
C ILE A 216 8.05 -5.53 -1.71
N ASP A 217 7.80 -6.26 -2.80
CA ASP A 217 6.47 -6.72 -3.19
C ASP A 217 6.55 -8.11 -3.84
N LEU A 218 5.40 -8.73 -4.05
CA LEU A 218 5.28 -9.94 -4.85
C LEU A 218 5.58 -9.63 -6.32
N LYS A 219 6.35 -10.51 -6.97
CA LYS A 219 6.49 -10.47 -8.43
C LYS A 219 5.18 -10.92 -9.06
N ARG A 220 4.47 -9.97 -9.68
CA ARG A 220 3.24 -10.22 -10.45
C ARG A 220 3.58 -10.66 -11.86
N GLU A 221 2.70 -11.43 -12.49
CA GLU A 221 2.88 -11.90 -13.88
C GLU A 221 2.99 -10.73 -14.88
N ASP A 222 2.15 -9.70 -14.70
CA ASP A 222 2.13 -8.51 -15.54
C ASP A 222 3.17 -7.46 -15.13
N MET A 223 4.06 -7.78 -14.19
CA MET A 223 5.06 -6.86 -13.65
C MET A 223 4.44 -5.60 -13.02
N GLY A 224 3.17 -5.66 -12.60
CA GLY A 224 2.43 -4.55 -12.02
C GLY A 224 1.98 -3.50 -13.03
N LEU A 225 2.04 -3.77 -14.34
CA LEU A 225 1.63 -2.82 -15.39
C LEU A 225 0.17 -2.40 -15.31
N ASN A 226 -0.69 -3.20 -14.66
CA ASN A 226 -2.07 -2.85 -14.34
C ASN A 226 -2.23 -1.79 -13.22
N ARG A 227 -1.15 -1.42 -12.51
CA ARG A 227 -1.16 -0.37 -11.47
C ARG A 227 -1.05 1.02 -12.11
N VAL A 228 -1.38 2.07 -11.36
CA VAL A 228 -1.02 3.43 -11.77
C VAL A 228 0.50 3.56 -11.94
N LYS A 229 0.95 4.47 -12.79
CA LYS A 229 2.39 4.71 -13.03
C LYS A 229 3.05 5.23 -11.76
N VAL A 230 2.44 6.21 -11.10
CA VAL A 230 2.99 6.83 -9.89
C VAL A 230 1.96 6.78 -8.76
N GLU A 231 2.33 6.14 -7.66
CA GLU A 231 1.62 6.17 -6.38
C GLU A 231 2.32 7.18 -5.49
N ALA A 232 1.59 8.14 -4.92
CA ALA A 232 2.19 9.16 -4.07
C ALA A 232 1.28 9.60 -2.92
N TRP A 233 1.92 10.19 -1.91
CA TRP A 233 1.27 11.01 -0.89
C TRP A 233 1.82 12.43 -0.94
N ILE A 234 1.00 13.40 -0.59
CA ILE A 234 1.39 14.78 -0.35
C ILE A 234 0.95 15.21 1.05
N THR A 235 1.69 16.12 1.66
CA THR A 235 1.30 16.70 2.95
C THR A 235 0.07 17.59 2.81
N TYR A 236 -0.69 17.76 3.90
CA TYR A 236 -1.83 18.68 3.93
C TYR A 236 -1.48 20.13 3.49
N PRO A 237 -0.35 20.74 3.91
CA PRO A 237 0.03 22.07 3.43
C PRO A 237 0.23 22.14 1.91
N VAL A 238 0.83 21.11 1.31
CA VAL A 238 1.00 21.03 -0.15
C VAL A 238 -0.35 20.88 -0.84
N ALA A 239 -1.25 20.05 -0.30
CA ALA A 239 -2.61 19.93 -0.82
C ALA A 239 -3.36 21.26 -0.73
N LYS A 240 -3.26 21.98 0.39
CA LYS A 240 -3.89 23.30 0.54
C LYS A 240 -3.37 24.30 -0.49
N GLU A 241 -2.05 24.39 -0.67
CA GLU A 241 -1.43 25.22 -1.71
C GLU A 241 -1.94 24.84 -3.10
N LEU A 242 -1.98 23.55 -3.42
CA LEU A 242 -2.45 23.04 -4.69
C LEU A 242 -3.89 23.48 -5.00
N PHE A 243 -4.81 23.34 -4.03
CA PHE A 243 -6.21 23.71 -4.22
C PHE A 243 -6.37 25.22 -4.41
N GLU A 244 -5.67 26.03 -3.60
CA GLU A 244 -5.66 27.49 -3.73
C GLU A 244 -5.14 27.95 -5.11
N LYS A 245 -4.14 27.25 -5.68
CA LYS A 245 -3.64 27.55 -7.04
C LYS A 245 -4.63 27.24 -8.15
N THR A 246 -5.64 26.42 -7.87
CA THR A 246 -6.71 26.04 -8.81
C THR A 246 -8.02 26.74 -8.50
N ASP A 247 -8.00 27.79 -7.67
CA ASP A 247 -9.19 28.53 -7.21
C ASP A 247 -10.23 27.63 -6.50
N LEU A 248 -9.78 26.52 -5.94
CA LEU A 248 -10.58 25.57 -5.18
C LEU A 248 -10.33 25.72 -3.68
N ASN A 249 -11.35 25.39 -2.87
CA ASN A 249 -11.22 25.37 -1.42
C ASN A 249 -11.26 23.93 -0.90
N LEU A 250 -10.13 23.45 -0.39
CA LEU A 250 -9.97 22.07 0.10
C LEU A 250 -10.98 21.72 1.20
N GLU A 251 -11.20 22.62 2.17
CA GLU A 251 -12.11 22.34 3.28
C GLU A 251 -13.58 22.28 2.83
N ASN A 252 -14.00 23.14 1.92
CA ASN A 252 -15.33 23.07 1.31
C ASN A 252 -15.51 21.77 0.53
N LEU A 253 -14.53 21.41 -0.31
CA LEU A 253 -14.59 20.19 -1.10
C LEU A 253 -14.54 18.92 -0.24
N LYS A 254 -13.84 18.93 0.90
CA LYS A 254 -13.91 17.85 1.90
C LYS A 254 -15.32 17.66 2.45
N GLN A 255 -16.03 18.75 2.76
CA GLN A 255 -17.43 18.66 3.23
C GLN A 255 -18.36 18.16 2.12
N GLN A 256 -18.20 18.64 0.89
CA GLN A 256 -18.99 18.18 -0.25
C GLN A 256 -18.76 16.69 -0.56
N ALA A 257 -17.52 16.20 -0.38
CA ALA A 257 -17.16 14.80 -0.57
C ALA A 257 -17.78 13.84 0.47
N LEU A 258 -18.54 14.35 1.45
CA LEU A 258 -19.34 13.52 2.38
C LEU A 258 -20.71 13.15 1.79
N ASP A 259 -21.11 13.75 0.67
CA ASP A 259 -22.34 13.39 -0.05
C ASP A 259 -22.05 12.33 -1.12
N LYS A 260 -22.82 11.24 -1.15
CA LYS A 260 -22.75 10.19 -2.18
C LYS A 260 -22.98 10.69 -3.61
N ASN A 261 -23.55 11.88 -3.77
CA ASN A 261 -23.79 12.53 -5.06
C ASN A 261 -22.65 13.48 -5.47
N PHE A 262 -21.60 13.60 -4.65
CA PHE A 262 -20.39 14.35 -4.98
C PHE A 262 -19.90 14.03 -6.40
N LYS A 263 -19.41 15.06 -7.09
CA LYS A 263 -18.87 14.94 -8.44
C LYS A 263 -17.38 15.24 -8.43
N PRO A 264 -16.55 14.42 -9.10
CA PRO A 264 -15.16 14.73 -9.27
C PRO A 264 -14.95 16.12 -9.87
N VAL A 265 -13.97 16.85 -9.34
CA VAL A 265 -13.69 18.23 -9.69
C VAL A 265 -12.36 18.31 -10.44
N ILE A 266 -12.38 18.88 -11.64
CA ILE A 266 -11.16 19.14 -12.42
C ILE A 266 -10.41 20.30 -11.75
N MET A 267 -9.13 20.08 -11.44
CA MET A 267 -8.27 21.10 -10.84
C MET A 267 -7.56 21.89 -11.95
N GLU A 268 -8.26 22.88 -12.52
CA GLU A 268 -7.80 23.61 -13.70
C GLU A 268 -6.49 24.37 -13.48
N GLY A 269 -5.69 24.50 -14.53
CA GLY A 269 -4.47 25.32 -14.53
C GLY A 269 -3.26 24.69 -13.85
N VAL A 270 -3.40 23.47 -13.31
CA VAL A 270 -2.29 22.68 -12.76
C VAL A 270 -2.29 21.26 -13.34
N LYS A 271 -1.09 20.75 -13.65
CA LYS A 271 -0.87 19.38 -14.11
C LYS A 271 0.23 18.71 -13.28
N LEU A 272 0.20 17.38 -13.20
CA LEU A 272 1.29 16.58 -12.63
C LEU A 272 2.36 16.30 -13.67
N LYS A 273 3.62 16.46 -13.27
CA LYS A 273 4.77 15.85 -13.94
C LYS A 273 5.54 15.01 -12.93
N ALA A 274 5.93 13.80 -13.31
CA ALA A 274 6.74 12.93 -12.46
C ALA A 274 7.64 12.04 -13.32
N GLU A 275 8.87 11.85 -12.86
CA GLU A 275 9.84 10.94 -13.48
C GLU A 275 10.48 10.14 -12.35
N LEU A 276 10.34 8.82 -12.42
CA LEU A 276 10.92 7.86 -11.48
C LEU A 276 11.90 6.98 -12.24
N THR A 277 13.15 6.97 -11.78
CA THR A 277 14.14 5.97 -12.17
C THR A 277 14.30 4.98 -11.03
N ASN A 278 14.21 3.70 -11.32
CA ASN A 278 14.12 2.63 -10.32
C ASN A 278 15.28 1.65 -10.44
N ASN A 279 15.87 1.30 -9.31
CA ASN A 279 16.68 0.09 -9.19
C ASN A 279 15.78 -1.10 -8.84
N ILE A 280 15.88 -2.17 -9.62
CA ILE A 280 15.04 -3.37 -9.48
C ILE A 280 15.91 -4.56 -9.13
N LYS A 281 15.51 -5.34 -8.11
CA LYS A 281 16.14 -6.61 -7.77
C LYS A 281 15.08 -7.69 -7.60
N PHE A 282 15.34 -8.86 -8.15
CA PHE A 282 14.50 -10.03 -7.96
C PHE A 282 15.11 -10.95 -6.92
N SER A 283 14.26 -11.56 -6.11
CA SER A 283 14.64 -12.60 -5.16
C SER A 283 13.49 -13.59 -5.02
N ASN A 284 13.78 -14.74 -4.41
CA ASN A 284 12.75 -15.64 -3.92
C ASN A 284 12.87 -15.70 -2.41
N SER A 285 11.75 -15.70 -1.70
CA SER A 285 11.71 -15.97 -0.27
C SER A 285 11.20 -17.37 0.01
#